data_AF-A0A537N069-F1
#
_entry.id   AF-A0A537N069-F1
#
_cell.length_a   1.000
_cell.length_b   1.000
_cell.length_c   1.000
_cell.angle_alpha   90.00
_cell.angle_beta   90.00
_cell.angle_gamma   90.00
#
_symmetry.space_group_name_H-M   'P 1'
#
loop_
_entity.id
_entity.type
_entity.pdbx_description
1 polymer ?
#
loop_
_entity_poly.entity_id
_entity_poly.type
_entity_poly.pdbx_seq_one_letter_code
_entity_poly.pdbx_strand_id
1 'polypeptide(L)'
;MPERRSRQVFAHLYLRALRSLRLMRRAWTTLAAVAVLCVVATAAAIWFPLSHRIDALKSENAVLRQRIDAFASTPPSQWRRLNDRARGLVLAGLETAAEDLKVLVIYASADSEARQYAAQFVDAARLVGVDARAREDAPSASAEVGLAIGIAGPAPSEQAERLKDILSSAGLDVRYAPWTKRPGDDVPVDFALLVGPKPW
;
A
#
# COMPACT_ATOMS: atom_id res chain seq x y z
N MET A 1 -59.23 71.60 26.99
CA MET A 1 -59.21 70.78 25.76
C MET A 1 -57.86 70.04 25.59
N PRO A 2 -57.59 68.97 26.36
CA PRO A 2 -56.34 68.19 26.29
C PRO A 2 -56.39 66.96 25.35
N GLU A 3 -57.57 66.56 24.88
CA GLU A 3 -57.76 65.32 24.09
C GLU A 3 -57.20 65.34 22.67
N ARG A 4 -56.94 66.52 22.08
CA ARG A 4 -56.40 66.62 20.71
C ARG A 4 -54.91 66.30 20.62
N ARG A 5 -54.12 66.60 21.67
CA ARG A 5 -52.67 66.32 21.69
C ARG A 5 -52.36 64.84 21.92
N SER A 6 -53.12 64.15 22.76
CA SER A 6 -52.93 62.71 23.00
C SER A 6 -53.22 61.87 21.75
N ARG A 7 -54.25 62.23 20.97
CA ARG A 7 -54.57 61.55 19.69
C ARG A 7 -53.46 61.69 18.64
N GLN A 8 -52.79 62.82 18.57
CA GLN A 8 -51.67 63.04 17.63
C GLN A 8 -50.43 62.22 18.01
N VAL A 9 -50.12 62.11 19.30
CA VAL A 9 -49.00 61.28 19.80
C VAL A 9 -49.26 59.79 19.54
N PHE A 10 -50.48 59.31 19.82
CA PHE A 10 -50.87 57.93 19.53
C PHE A 10 -50.81 57.60 18.03
N ALA A 11 -51.29 58.50 17.17
CA ALA A 11 -51.21 58.32 15.72
C ALA A 11 -49.76 58.23 15.22
N HIS A 12 -48.86 59.03 15.81
CA HIS A 12 -47.44 59.02 15.43
C HIS A 12 -46.73 57.73 15.89
N LEU A 13 -47.01 57.24 17.10
CA LEU A 13 -46.50 55.96 17.60
C LEU A 13 -47.04 54.77 16.78
N TYR A 14 -48.32 54.80 16.43
CA TYR A 14 -48.96 53.76 15.62
C TYR A 14 -48.38 53.71 14.20
N LEU A 15 -48.16 54.86 13.56
CA LEU A 15 -47.50 54.93 12.25
C LEU A 15 -46.04 54.45 12.29
N ARG A 16 -45.32 54.73 13.39
CA ARG A 16 -43.94 54.25 13.58
C ARG A 16 -43.90 52.72 13.77
N ALA A 17 -44.83 52.16 14.54
CA ALA A 17 -44.99 50.72 14.71
C ALA A 17 -45.40 50.01 13.40
N LEU A 18 -46.28 50.61 12.61
CA LEU A 18 -46.64 50.08 11.29
C LEU A 18 -45.46 50.10 10.31
N ARG A 19 -44.62 51.13 10.36
CA ARG A 19 -43.40 51.20 9.54
C ARG A 19 -42.39 50.13 9.94
N SER A 20 -42.17 49.91 11.23
CA SER A 20 -41.27 48.85 11.70
C SER A 20 -41.81 47.45 11.36
N LEU A 21 -43.11 47.22 11.48
CA LEU A 21 -43.76 45.97 11.08
C LEU A 21 -43.67 45.71 9.57
N ARG A 22 -43.81 46.75 8.73
CA ARG A 22 -43.62 46.63 7.27
C ARG A 22 -42.18 46.33 6.90
N LEU A 23 -41.21 46.92 7.60
CA LEU A 23 -39.78 46.63 7.41
C LEU A 23 -39.45 45.20 7.85
N MET A 24 -39.95 44.75 8.99
CA MET A 24 -39.83 43.35 9.43
C MET A 24 -40.42 42.38 8.40
N ARG A 25 -41.63 42.66 7.88
CA ARG A 25 -42.27 41.82 6.87
C ARG A 25 -41.46 41.75 5.57
N ARG A 26 -40.82 42.85 5.16
CA ARG A 26 -39.99 42.90 3.93
C ARG A 26 -38.61 42.28 4.12
N ALA A 27 -38.04 42.35 5.31
CA ALA A 27 -36.76 41.75 5.66
C ALA A 27 -36.87 40.26 6.02
N TRP A 28 -38.07 39.77 6.35
CA TRP A 28 -38.27 38.36 6.72
C TRP A 28 -37.94 37.42 5.54
N THR A 29 -38.35 37.78 4.32
CA THR A 29 -38.07 36.97 3.13
C THR A 29 -36.58 36.89 2.80
N THR A 30 -35.84 37.99 3.01
CA THR A 30 -34.38 38.00 2.82
C THR A 30 -33.66 37.20 3.90
N LEU A 31 -34.11 37.29 5.16
CA LEU A 31 -33.55 36.48 6.25
C LEU A 31 -33.81 34.99 6.05
N ALA A 32 -35.01 34.62 5.60
CA ALA A 32 -35.35 33.25 5.26
C ALA A 32 -34.52 32.71 4.09
N ALA A 33 -34.35 33.51 3.03
CA ALA A 33 -33.50 33.15 1.91
C ALA A 33 -32.05 32.92 2.34
N VAL A 34 -31.48 33.80 3.18
CA VAL A 34 -30.13 33.65 3.72
C VAL A 34 -30.02 32.42 4.62
N ALA A 35 -31.01 32.16 5.48
CA ALA A 35 -31.02 30.98 6.34
C ALA A 35 -31.04 29.68 5.52
N VAL A 36 -31.88 29.60 4.49
CA VAL A 36 -31.91 28.44 3.57
C VAL A 36 -30.58 28.27 2.86
N LEU A 37 -29.97 29.37 2.38
CA LEU A 37 -28.68 29.34 1.69
C LEU A 37 -27.55 28.88 2.63
N CYS A 38 -27.56 29.31 3.89
CA CYS A 38 -26.62 28.83 4.91
C CYS A 38 -26.80 27.34 5.21
N VAL A 39 -28.04 26.83 5.31
CA VAL A 39 -28.31 25.40 5.55
C VAL A 39 -27.87 24.56 4.36
N VAL A 40 -28.13 25.00 3.13
CA VAL A 40 -27.68 24.30 1.92
C VAL A 40 -26.15 24.31 1.81
N ALA A 41 -25.50 25.44 2.12
CA ALA A 41 -24.04 25.55 2.11
C ALA A 41 -23.38 24.65 3.16
N THR A 42 -23.93 24.57 4.37
CA THR A 42 -23.43 23.64 5.41
C THR A 42 -23.67 22.18 5.05
N ALA A 43 -24.84 21.85 4.51
CA ALA A 43 -25.13 20.50 4.03
C ALA A 43 -24.17 20.09 2.89
N ALA A 44 -23.90 20.98 1.94
CA ALA A 44 -22.97 20.72 0.85
C ALA A 44 -21.52 20.58 1.35
N ALA A 45 -21.06 21.45 2.25
CA ALA A 45 -19.71 21.41 2.80
C ALA A 45 -19.42 20.12 3.60
N ILE A 46 -20.45 19.52 4.20
CA ILE A 46 -20.30 18.28 4.98
C ILE A 46 -20.53 17.05 4.11
N TRP A 47 -21.57 17.05 3.27
CA TRP A 47 -22.00 15.87 2.53
C TRP A 47 -21.06 15.51 1.38
N PHE A 48 -20.60 16.48 0.59
CA PHE A 48 -19.70 16.23 -0.55
C PHE A 48 -18.36 15.56 -0.17
N PRO A 49 -17.62 16.03 0.86
CA PRO A 49 -16.39 15.35 1.24
C PRO A 49 -16.64 13.97 1.87
N LEU A 50 -17.77 13.78 2.56
CA LEU A 50 -18.16 12.48 3.10
C LEU A 50 -18.51 11.49 1.99
N SER A 51 -19.27 11.90 0.98
CA SER A 51 -19.63 11.03 -0.15
C SER A 51 -18.40 10.60 -0.94
N HIS A 52 -17.47 11.53 -1.22
CA HIS A 52 -16.22 11.19 -1.91
C HIS A 52 -15.35 10.20 -1.11
N ARG A 53 -15.28 10.34 0.22
CA ARG A 53 -14.57 9.37 1.07
C ARG A 53 -15.25 8.00 1.09
N ILE A 54 -16.58 7.97 1.11
CA ILE A 54 -17.35 6.71 1.07
C ILE A 54 -17.14 5.99 -0.26
N ASP A 55 -17.14 6.72 -1.38
CA ASP A 55 -16.92 6.13 -2.70
C ASP A 55 -15.49 5.64 -2.88
N ALA A 56 -14.49 6.36 -2.34
CA ALA A 56 -13.10 5.89 -2.29
C ALA A 56 -12.95 4.61 -1.44
N LEU A 57 -13.60 4.55 -0.27
CA LEU A 57 -13.57 3.35 0.59
C LEU A 57 -14.30 2.15 -0.04
N LYS A 58 -15.36 2.41 -0.81
CA LYS A 58 -16.07 1.37 -1.57
C LYS A 58 -15.24 0.84 -2.73
N SER A 59 -14.55 1.71 -3.47
CA SER A 59 -13.66 1.27 -4.56
C SER A 59 -12.48 0.48 -4.02
N GLU A 60 -11.89 0.91 -2.90
CA GLU A 60 -10.83 0.16 -2.20
C GLU A 60 -11.33 -1.20 -1.71
N ASN A 61 -12.53 -1.27 -1.11
CA ASN A 61 -13.15 -2.55 -0.73
C ASN A 61 -13.44 -3.45 -1.93
N ALA A 62 -13.86 -2.89 -3.06
CA ALA A 62 -14.13 -3.66 -4.28
C ALA A 62 -12.82 -4.25 -4.85
N VAL A 63 -11.74 -3.48 -4.84
CA VAL A 63 -10.40 -3.96 -5.24
C VAL A 63 -9.91 -5.04 -4.28
N LEU A 64 -10.07 -4.85 -2.97
CA LEU A 64 -9.71 -5.85 -1.97
C LEU A 64 -10.54 -7.13 -2.13
N ARG A 65 -11.84 -7.02 -2.39
CA ARG A 65 -12.70 -8.19 -2.68
C ARG A 65 -12.30 -8.89 -3.97
N GLN A 66 -12.05 -8.16 -5.05
CA GLN A 66 -11.60 -8.74 -6.32
C GLN A 66 -10.26 -9.47 -6.15
N ARG A 67 -9.36 -8.93 -5.31
CA ARG A 67 -8.14 -9.62 -4.91
C ARG A 67 -8.45 -10.88 -4.11
N ILE A 68 -9.28 -10.80 -3.06
CA ILE A 68 -9.72 -11.94 -2.23
C ILE A 68 -10.37 -13.05 -3.06
N ASP A 69 -11.20 -12.72 -4.04
CA ASP A 69 -11.87 -13.68 -4.90
C ASP A 69 -10.87 -14.33 -5.88
N ALA A 70 -9.92 -13.57 -6.43
CA ALA A 70 -8.80 -14.10 -7.22
C ALA A 70 -7.84 -14.97 -6.38
N PHE A 71 -7.72 -14.69 -5.08
CA PHE A 71 -7.01 -15.53 -4.10
C PHE A 71 -7.79 -16.82 -3.77
N ALA A 72 -9.12 -16.74 -3.64
CA ALA A 72 -9.96 -17.90 -3.34
C ALA A 72 -10.01 -18.91 -4.49
N SER A 73 -9.83 -18.46 -5.73
CA SER A 73 -9.83 -19.33 -6.91
C SER A 73 -8.51 -20.06 -7.17
N THR A 74 -7.43 -19.79 -6.41
CA THR A 74 -6.14 -20.47 -6.62
C THR A 74 -5.47 -20.84 -5.28
N PRO A 75 -5.18 -22.13 -5.02
CA PRO A 75 -4.75 -22.57 -3.69
C PRO A 75 -3.39 -21.99 -3.27
N PRO A 76 -3.18 -21.68 -1.97
CA PRO A 76 -1.97 -21.04 -1.44
C PRO A 76 -0.65 -21.75 -1.79
N SER A 77 -0.69 -23.06 -1.99
CA SER A 77 0.47 -23.91 -2.29
C SER A 77 0.93 -23.85 -3.75
N GLN A 78 0.06 -23.46 -4.69
CA GLN A 78 0.43 -23.37 -6.11
C GLN A 78 1.16 -22.06 -6.43
N TRP A 79 0.99 -21.01 -5.63
CA TRP A 79 1.59 -19.69 -5.87
C TRP A 79 3.07 -19.59 -5.43
N ARG A 80 3.57 -20.58 -4.66
CA ARG A 80 4.95 -20.60 -4.12
C ARG A 80 5.78 -21.76 -4.62
N ARG A 81 5.33 -22.41 -5.69
CA ARG A 81 6.17 -23.30 -6.47
C ARG A 81 6.67 -22.52 -7.66
N LEU A 82 7.96 -22.59 -7.94
CA LEU A 82 8.46 -22.22 -9.26
C LEU A 82 7.65 -23.04 -10.26
N ASN A 83 6.82 -22.38 -11.08
CA ASN A 83 6.13 -23.07 -12.16
C ASN A 83 7.19 -23.70 -13.10
N ASP A 84 6.86 -24.77 -13.81
CA ASP A 84 7.86 -25.54 -14.57
C ASP A 84 8.65 -24.65 -15.56
N ARG A 85 8.00 -23.63 -16.10
CA ARG A 85 8.62 -22.63 -16.97
C ARG A 85 9.63 -21.75 -16.24
N ALA A 86 9.27 -21.18 -15.10
CA ALA A 86 10.11 -20.34 -14.26
C ALA A 86 11.27 -21.16 -13.69
N ARG A 87 11.01 -22.41 -13.29
CA ARG A 87 12.05 -23.35 -12.89
C ARG A 87 13.05 -23.60 -14.01
N GLY A 88 12.57 -23.85 -15.23
CA GLY A 88 13.44 -24.02 -16.41
C GLY A 88 14.29 -22.78 -16.72
N LEU A 89 13.70 -21.59 -16.64
CA LEU A 89 14.41 -20.33 -16.86
C LEU A 89 15.44 -20.02 -15.77
N VAL A 90 15.09 -20.25 -14.51
CA VAL A 90 16.02 -20.08 -13.38
C VAL A 90 17.17 -21.08 -13.49
N LEU A 91 16.90 -22.34 -13.83
CA LEU A 91 17.95 -23.34 -14.05
C LEU A 91 18.89 -22.94 -15.19
N ALA A 92 18.36 -22.56 -16.35
CA ALA A 92 19.17 -22.14 -17.50
C ALA A 92 19.99 -20.87 -17.21
N GLY A 93 19.40 -19.90 -16.50
CA GLY A 93 20.09 -18.69 -16.09
C GLY A 93 21.18 -18.96 -15.06
N LEU A 94 20.91 -19.81 -14.06
CA LEU A 94 21.92 -20.25 -13.09
C LEU A 94 23.02 -21.07 -13.76
N GLU A 95 22.73 -21.85 -14.80
CA GLU A 95 23.72 -22.66 -15.53
C GLU A 95 24.69 -21.78 -16.27
N THR A 96 24.19 -20.70 -16.85
CA THR A 96 25.01 -19.68 -17.49
C THR A 96 25.86 -18.90 -16.49
N ALA A 97 25.42 -18.79 -15.24
CA ALA A 97 26.08 -17.99 -14.21
C ALA A 97 26.85 -18.81 -13.15
N ALA A 98 26.84 -20.14 -13.22
CA ALA A 98 27.42 -21.02 -12.20
C ALA A 98 28.94 -20.89 -12.08
N GLU A 99 29.63 -20.54 -13.17
CA GLU A 99 31.08 -20.31 -13.16
C GLU A 99 31.46 -19.12 -12.25
N ASP A 100 30.60 -18.10 -12.21
CA ASP A 100 30.80 -16.86 -11.47
C ASP A 100 30.15 -16.90 -10.06
N LEU A 101 29.05 -17.64 -9.91
CA LEU A 101 28.28 -17.80 -8.68
C LEU A 101 28.75 -19.03 -7.90
N LYS A 102 29.95 -18.99 -7.30
CA LYS A 102 30.50 -20.15 -6.58
C LYS A 102 29.77 -20.47 -5.28
N VAL A 103 29.28 -19.46 -4.56
CA VAL A 103 28.57 -19.62 -3.27
C VAL A 103 27.34 -18.71 -3.27
N LEU A 104 26.16 -19.28 -3.00
CA LEU A 104 24.91 -18.54 -2.88
C LEU A 104 24.30 -18.77 -1.49
N VAL A 105 24.25 -17.73 -0.65
CA VAL A 105 23.58 -17.81 0.64
C VAL A 105 22.13 -17.38 0.50
N ILE A 106 21.21 -18.26 0.90
CA ILE A 106 19.77 -18.04 0.80
C ILE A 106 19.19 -17.95 2.21
N TYR A 107 18.78 -16.75 2.60
CA TYR A 107 18.10 -16.50 3.87
C TYR A 107 16.59 -16.60 3.70
N ALA A 108 15.94 -17.38 4.56
CA ALA A 108 14.49 -17.48 4.64
C ALA A 108 13.98 -16.92 5.97
N SER A 109 12.81 -16.26 5.94
CA SER A 109 12.03 -16.03 7.16
C SER A 109 11.74 -17.38 7.84
N ALA A 110 11.66 -17.38 9.18
CA ALA A 110 11.31 -18.56 9.99
C ALA A 110 9.90 -19.14 9.67
N ASP A 111 9.10 -18.44 8.87
CA ASP A 111 7.81 -18.91 8.38
C ASP A 111 7.93 -20.19 7.54
N SER A 112 7.07 -21.18 7.81
CA SER A 112 7.09 -22.50 7.13
C SER A 112 7.04 -22.40 5.60
N GLU A 113 6.32 -21.42 5.06
CA GLU A 113 6.18 -21.23 3.62
C GLU A 113 7.41 -20.55 2.98
N ALA A 114 8.07 -19.61 3.67
CA ALA A 114 9.29 -18.97 3.18
C ALA A 114 10.44 -19.99 3.10
N ARG A 115 10.52 -20.89 4.09
CA ARG A 115 11.48 -22.01 4.11
C ARG A 115 11.28 -22.97 2.94
N GLN A 116 10.04 -23.36 2.65
CA GLN A 116 9.72 -24.24 1.52
C GLN A 116 10.05 -23.59 0.17
N TYR A 117 9.84 -22.29 0.04
CA TYR A 117 10.16 -21.57 -1.19
C TYR A 117 11.68 -21.42 -1.36
N ALA A 118 12.40 -21.03 -0.30
CA ALA A 118 13.86 -20.96 -0.30
C ALA A 118 14.51 -22.31 -0.64
N ALA A 119 13.96 -23.42 -0.13
CA ALA A 119 14.45 -24.76 -0.46
C ALA A 119 14.44 -25.05 -1.97
N GLN A 120 13.44 -24.57 -2.72
CA GLN A 120 13.37 -24.76 -4.16
C GLN A 120 14.50 -24.03 -4.91
N PHE A 121 14.91 -22.85 -4.44
CA PHE A 121 16.06 -22.13 -5.00
C PHE A 121 17.39 -22.79 -4.62
N VAL A 122 17.50 -23.32 -3.40
CA VAL A 122 18.67 -24.09 -2.96
C VAL A 122 18.84 -25.33 -3.83
N ASP A 123 17.75 -26.07 -4.08
CA ASP A 123 17.75 -27.25 -4.93
C ASP A 123 18.10 -26.88 -6.38
N ALA A 124 17.51 -25.81 -6.92
CA ALA A 124 17.82 -25.33 -8.27
C ALA A 124 19.29 -24.93 -8.43
N ALA A 125 19.86 -24.20 -7.46
CA ALA A 125 21.26 -23.79 -7.50
C ALA A 125 22.23 -24.99 -7.38
N ARG A 126 21.94 -25.95 -6.49
CA ARG A 126 22.77 -27.16 -6.33
C ARG A 126 22.74 -28.07 -7.55
N LEU A 127 21.60 -28.18 -8.23
CA LEU A 127 21.48 -28.96 -9.47
C LEU A 127 22.44 -28.48 -10.56
N VAL A 128 22.84 -27.21 -10.49
CA VAL A 128 23.67 -26.53 -11.46
C VAL A 128 25.12 -26.38 -10.96
N GLY A 129 25.43 -26.93 -9.78
CA GLY A 129 26.79 -26.94 -9.22
C GLY A 129 27.17 -25.71 -8.39
N VAL A 130 26.21 -24.82 -8.09
CA VAL A 130 26.43 -23.68 -7.18
C VAL A 130 26.38 -24.16 -5.72
N ASP A 131 27.34 -23.77 -4.87
CA ASP A 131 27.30 -24.05 -3.43
C ASP A 131 26.23 -23.18 -2.75
N ALA A 132 25.00 -23.70 -2.72
CA ALA A 132 23.86 -23.02 -2.09
C ALA A 132 23.72 -23.40 -0.61
N ARG A 133 23.72 -22.38 0.25
CA ARG A 133 23.62 -22.50 1.71
C ARG A 133 22.34 -21.85 2.22
N ALA A 134 21.40 -22.68 2.67
CA ALA A 134 20.17 -22.22 3.29
C ALA A 134 20.44 -21.75 4.72
N ARG A 135 19.90 -20.59 5.10
CA ARG A 135 19.96 -20.06 6.46
C ARG A 135 18.59 -19.55 6.88
N GLU A 136 18.23 -19.82 8.13
CA GLU A 136 17.07 -19.20 8.75
C GLU A 136 17.51 -17.87 9.37
N ASP A 137 16.70 -16.84 9.16
CA ASP A 137 16.85 -15.59 9.87
C ASP A 137 15.75 -15.46 10.93
N ALA A 138 16.08 -14.81 12.05
CA ALA A 138 15.04 -14.36 12.98
C ALA A 138 14.06 -13.48 12.19
N PRO A 139 12.75 -13.52 12.48
CA PRO A 139 11.78 -12.64 11.84
C PRO A 139 12.12 -11.20 12.23
N SER A 140 13.03 -10.57 11.49
CA SER A 140 13.34 -9.16 11.65
C SER A 140 12.11 -8.38 11.22
N ALA A 141 11.84 -7.22 11.85
CA ALA A 141 10.78 -6.32 11.40
C ALA A 141 11.00 -5.82 9.94
N SER A 142 12.16 -6.14 9.37
CA SER A 142 12.56 -5.98 7.97
C SER A 142 12.46 -7.30 7.20
N ALA A 143 11.50 -8.17 7.55
CA ALA A 143 11.08 -9.31 6.72
C ALA A 143 10.55 -8.74 5.40
N GLU A 144 11.50 -8.39 4.56
CA GLU A 144 11.32 -7.62 3.38
C GLU A 144 10.58 -8.52 2.42
N VAL A 145 9.33 -8.18 2.30
CA VAL A 145 8.32 -8.90 1.60
C VAL A 145 8.76 -9.32 0.17
N GLY A 146 8.63 -10.59 -0.22
CA GLY A 146 9.01 -11.08 -1.57
C GLY A 146 10.47 -11.56 -1.71
N LEU A 147 11.03 -11.50 -2.92
CA LEU A 147 12.40 -11.93 -3.22
C LEU A 147 13.31 -10.70 -3.29
N ALA A 148 14.42 -10.71 -2.55
CA ALA A 148 15.38 -9.62 -2.57
C ALA A 148 16.82 -10.11 -2.62
N ILE A 149 17.70 -9.29 -3.19
CA ILE A 149 19.15 -9.51 -3.18
C ILE A 149 19.76 -8.52 -2.18
N GLY A 150 20.25 -9.07 -1.08
CA GLY A 150 20.93 -8.36 -0.01
C GLY A 150 22.31 -7.90 -0.46
N ILE A 151 22.55 -6.60 -0.54
CA ILE A 151 23.83 -5.99 -0.94
C ILE A 151 24.58 -5.46 0.28
N ALA A 152 25.88 -5.76 0.38
CA ALA A 152 26.72 -5.34 1.49
C ALA A 152 27.27 -3.89 1.35
N GLY A 153 27.30 -3.37 0.12
CA GLY A 153 27.79 -2.03 -0.21
C GLY A 153 26.72 -1.12 -0.80
N PRO A 154 27.06 0.15 -1.12
CA PRO A 154 26.14 1.11 -1.72
C PRO A 154 25.75 0.78 -3.17
N ALA A 155 26.51 -0.11 -3.83
CA ALA A 155 26.23 -0.60 -5.17
C ALA A 155 26.18 -2.14 -5.17
N PRO A 156 25.31 -2.75 -5.98
CA PRO A 156 25.30 -4.20 -6.18
C PRO A 156 26.60 -4.66 -6.84
N SER A 157 27.07 -5.87 -6.50
CA SER A 157 28.17 -6.51 -7.23
C SER A 157 27.69 -7.00 -8.60
N GLU A 158 28.60 -7.21 -9.55
CA GLU A 158 28.24 -7.76 -10.87
C GLU A 158 27.48 -9.10 -10.75
N GLN A 159 27.85 -9.92 -9.77
CA GLN A 159 27.19 -11.20 -9.49
C GLN A 159 25.75 -10.99 -8.97
N ALA A 160 25.53 -9.98 -8.13
CA ALA A 160 24.21 -9.60 -7.63
C ALA A 160 23.32 -9.08 -8.76
N GLU A 161 23.87 -8.27 -9.67
CA GLU A 161 23.15 -7.76 -10.85
C GLU A 161 22.73 -8.89 -11.79
N ARG A 162 23.65 -9.79 -12.13
CA ARG A 162 23.35 -10.94 -12.98
C ARG A 162 22.29 -11.85 -12.37
N LEU A 163 22.38 -12.14 -11.07
CA LEU A 163 21.36 -12.95 -10.40
C LEU A 163 19.99 -12.27 -10.46
N LYS A 164 19.92 -10.96 -10.25
CA LYS A 164 18.68 -10.20 -10.36
C LYS A 164 18.10 -10.31 -11.77
N ASP A 165 18.91 -10.16 -12.80
CA ASP A 165 18.48 -10.22 -14.19
C ASP A 165 17.96 -11.61 -14.55
N ILE A 166 18.64 -12.68 -14.11
CA ILE A 166 18.18 -14.07 -14.28
C ILE A 166 16.80 -14.26 -13.68
N LEU A 167 16.62 -13.86 -12.41
CA LEU A 167 15.35 -14.05 -11.71
C LEU A 167 14.23 -13.17 -12.31
N SER A 168 14.56 -11.94 -12.71
CA SER A 168 13.63 -11.02 -13.36
C SER A 168 13.20 -11.53 -14.75
N SER A 169 14.13 -12.11 -15.51
CA SER A 169 13.84 -12.74 -16.82
C SER A 169 12.93 -13.96 -16.69
N ALA A 170 12.97 -14.64 -15.54
CA ALA A 170 12.05 -15.72 -15.18
C ALA A 170 10.67 -15.21 -14.73
N GLY A 171 10.44 -13.89 -14.72
CA GLY A 171 9.19 -13.26 -14.32
C GLY A 171 9.01 -13.12 -12.81
N LEU A 172 10.08 -13.25 -12.03
CA LEU A 172 10.06 -13.03 -10.59
C LEU A 172 10.34 -11.55 -10.29
N ASP A 173 9.54 -10.96 -9.39
CA ASP A 173 9.79 -9.61 -8.92
C ASP A 173 10.90 -9.62 -7.86
N VAL A 174 12.07 -9.05 -8.22
CA VAL A 174 13.28 -9.06 -7.39
C VAL A 174 13.79 -7.65 -7.17
N ARG A 175 14.00 -7.29 -5.90
CA ARG A 175 14.56 -5.99 -5.52
C ARG A 175 15.92 -6.12 -4.83
N TYR A 176 16.63 -5.01 -4.71
CA TYR A 176 17.79 -4.95 -3.83
C TYR A 176 17.36 -4.54 -2.43
N ALA A 177 18.02 -5.10 -1.43
CA ALA A 177 17.84 -4.75 -0.03
C ALA A 177 19.20 -4.51 0.62
N PRO A 178 19.34 -3.54 1.54
CA PRO A 178 20.55 -3.42 2.32
C PRO A 178 20.72 -4.67 3.19
N TRP A 179 21.91 -5.25 3.18
CA TRP A 179 22.22 -6.41 3.99
C TRP A 179 23.55 -6.25 4.70
N THR A 180 23.65 -6.81 5.90
CA THR A 180 24.88 -6.84 6.68
C THR A 180 25.24 -8.28 6.93
N LYS A 181 26.51 -8.61 6.68
CA LYS A 181 27.09 -9.93 6.96
C LYS A 181 26.73 -10.39 8.37
N ARG A 182 26.21 -11.60 8.52
CA ARG A 182 25.74 -12.12 9.80
C ARG A 182 26.79 -12.99 10.48
N PRO A 183 26.75 -13.11 11.82
CA PRO A 183 27.61 -14.05 12.55
C PRO A 183 27.43 -15.47 11.99
N GLY A 184 28.53 -16.13 11.64
CA GLY A 184 28.54 -17.46 11.01
C GLY A 184 28.59 -17.46 9.49
N ASP A 185 28.57 -16.31 8.80
CA ASP A 185 29.00 -16.20 7.39
C ASP A 185 30.53 -16.34 7.31
N ASP A 186 31.07 -17.55 7.48
CA ASP A 186 32.52 -17.78 7.49
C ASP A 186 33.17 -17.59 6.10
N VAL A 187 32.35 -17.46 5.07
CA VAL A 187 32.77 -17.19 3.69
C VAL A 187 32.53 -15.70 3.38
N PRO A 188 33.46 -15.00 2.73
CA PRO A 188 33.18 -13.67 2.17
C PRO A 188 32.11 -13.82 1.08
N VAL A 189 30.94 -13.25 1.33
CA VAL A 189 29.77 -13.31 0.45
C VAL A 189 29.43 -11.86 0.10
N ASP A 190 29.48 -11.52 -1.19
CA ASP A 190 29.28 -10.14 -1.68
C ASP A 190 27.79 -9.73 -1.67
N PHE A 191 26.89 -10.71 -1.75
CA PHE A 191 25.45 -10.53 -1.69
C PHE A 191 24.73 -11.82 -1.26
N ALA A 192 23.52 -11.71 -0.73
CA ALA A 192 22.71 -12.86 -0.33
C ALA A 192 21.31 -12.81 -0.98
N LEU A 193 20.70 -13.97 -1.20
CA LEU A 193 19.29 -14.03 -1.61
C LEU A 193 18.42 -14.05 -0.35
N LEU A 194 17.49 -13.11 -0.22
CA LEU A 194 16.55 -13.00 0.88
C LEU A 194 15.16 -13.39 0.39
N VAL A 195 14.54 -14.33 1.11
CA VAL A 195 13.21 -14.87 0.82
C VAL A 195 12.28 -14.50 1.98
N GLY A 196 11.51 -13.42 1.80
CA GLY A 196 10.58 -12.90 2.79
C GLY A 196 9.13 -13.37 2.61
N PRO A 197 8.23 -13.03 3.56
CA PRO A 197 6.80 -13.27 3.45
C PRO A 197 6.17 -12.44 2.31
N LYS A 198 4.95 -12.76 1.87
CA LYS A 198 4.30 -12.06 0.73
C LYS A 198 3.79 -10.65 1.11
N PRO A 199 3.75 -9.63 0.20
CA PRO A 199 3.04 -8.38 0.48
C PRO A 199 1.57 -8.73 0.46
N TRP A 200 0.90 -8.50 1.57
CA TRP A 200 -0.55 -8.47 1.65
C TRP A 200 -1.15 -7.62 0.51
#